data_AF-A0A7J9Q7I0-F1
#
_entry.id   AF-A0A7J9Q7I0-F1
#
_cell.length_a   1.000
_cell.length_b   1.000
_cell.length_c   1.000
_cell.angle_alpha   90.00
_cell.angle_beta   90.00
_cell.angle_gamma   90.00
#
_symmetry.space_group_name_H-M   'P 1'
#
loop_
_entity.id
_entity.type
_entity.pdbx_description
1 polymer ?
#
loop_
_entity_poly.entity_id
_entity_poly.type
_entity_poly.pdbx_seq_one_letter_code
_entity_poly.pdbx_strand_id
1 'polypeptide(L)'
;MLYIHKFPDLNGKSAEIESVLIIRDIKKNINLPFSKQNLEEYIIDYLISKSEIEIIENKLPLVEPTINMVKELLNQKDSIHEPINLQRTIQILKTIPVPLLNNITYLKDIHLWQNEYLKQAAELLNMIPKLNTKEERNDVNEKINKIFEKILRNKEMCFNGEDIIHEGHTSNLGALSESLANGFLFHTTLEEELKKLDFNSIKLRIPLEKLKEAGDIEKNVLEIRNIVEQTYNINMRMINYAVILYSCIKLMLSKQ
;
A
#
# COMPACT_ATOMS: atom_id res chain seq x y z
N MET A 1 10.87 0.47 18.17
CA MET A 1 10.86 1.46 17.08
C MET A 1 10.58 0.67 15.81
N LEU A 2 9.31 0.60 15.37
CA LEU A 2 8.97 -0.01 14.09
C LEU A 2 9.45 0.99 13.03
N TYR A 3 10.62 0.74 12.45
CA TYR A 3 11.06 1.49 11.28
C TYR A 3 10.10 1.10 10.15
N ILE A 4 9.20 2.02 9.80
CA ILE A 4 8.32 1.84 8.65
C ILE A 4 9.18 2.15 7.43
N HIS A 5 9.57 1.15 6.67
CA HIS A 5 10.23 1.40 5.38
C HIS A 5 9.27 2.19 4.49
N LYS A 6 9.76 3.27 3.88
CA LYS A 6 9.10 3.79 2.69
C LYS A 6 9.51 2.90 1.52
N PHE A 7 8.61 2.70 0.55
CA PHE A 7 8.91 1.96 -0.69
C PHE A 7 10.29 2.24 -1.33
N PRO A 8 10.75 3.51 -1.43
CA PRO A 8 12.07 3.82 -1.98
C PRO A 8 13.26 3.54 -1.04
N ASP A 9 13.03 3.33 0.26
CA ASP A 9 14.11 3.15 1.24
C ASP A 9 14.58 1.68 1.33
N LEU A 10 13.83 0.75 0.74
CA LEU A 10 14.28 -0.64 0.59
C LEU A 10 15.35 -0.71 -0.50
N ASN A 11 16.54 -1.16 -0.11
CA ASN A 11 17.66 -1.47 -0.99
C ASN A 11 18.51 -2.57 -0.33
N GLY A 12 19.51 -3.09 -1.04
CA GLY A 12 20.36 -4.16 -0.50
C GLY A 12 21.03 -3.82 0.83
N LYS A 13 21.39 -2.55 1.08
CA LYS A 13 22.00 -2.13 2.36
C LYS A 13 20.99 -2.03 3.50
N SER A 14 19.77 -1.60 3.25
CA SER A 14 18.74 -1.58 4.30
C SER A 14 18.26 -3.00 4.63
N ALA A 15 18.06 -3.85 3.62
CA ALA A 15 17.79 -5.28 3.84
C ALA A 15 18.91 -5.98 4.64
N GLU A 16 20.18 -5.60 4.42
CA GLU A 16 21.33 -6.08 5.20
C GLU A 16 21.16 -5.82 6.69
N ILE A 17 20.85 -4.58 7.06
CA ILE A 17 20.73 -4.13 8.45
C ILE A 17 19.54 -4.82 9.13
N GLU A 18 18.37 -4.82 8.48
CA GLU A 18 17.13 -5.36 9.04
C GLU A 18 17.19 -6.88 9.23
N SER A 19 17.89 -7.57 8.32
CA SER A 19 18.03 -9.03 8.39
C SER A 19 18.68 -9.52 9.69
N VAL A 20 19.51 -8.70 10.34
CA VAL A 20 20.28 -9.12 11.53
C VAL A 20 19.37 -9.57 12.68
N LEU A 21 18.29 -8.81 12.95
CA LEU A 21 17.36 -9.15 14.02
C LEU A 21 16.48 -10.34 13.61
N ILE A 22 15.98 -10.33 12.38
CA ILE A 22 15.09 -11.36 11.82
C ILE A 22 15.78 -12.74 11.77
N ILE A 23 17.06 -12.79 11.39
CA ILE A 23 17.83 -14.04 11.35
C ILE A 23 17.88 -14.72 12.72
N ARG A 24 17.96 -13.95 13.82
CA ARG A 24 17.98 -14.52 15.18
C ARG A 24 16.67 -15.22 15.50
N ASP A 25 15.55 -14.65 15.07
CA ASP A 25 14.22 -15.22 15.30
C ASP A 25 13.99 -16.44 14.39
N ILE A 26 14.40 -16.36 13.12
CA ILE A 26 14.38 -17.52 12.19
C ILE A 26 15.17 -18.69 12.79
N LYS A 27 16.39 -18.45 13.32
CA LYS A 27 17.22 -19.49 13.93
C LYS A 27 16.58 -20.18 15.14
N LYS A 28 15.77 -19.45 15.91
CA LYS A 28 15.10 -19.98 17.10
C LYS A 28 13.86 -20.80 16.75
N ASN A 29 13.16 -20.42 15.69
CA ASN A 29 11.80 -20.90 15.43
C ASN A 29 11.70 -21.84 14.22
N ILE A 30 12.71 -21.90 13.34
CA ILE A 30 12.67 -22.72 12.13
C ILE A 30 13.66 -23.88 12.20
N ASN A 31 13.14 -25.10 12.05
CA ASN A 31 13.93 -26.30 11.85
C ASN A 31 14.41 -26.39 10.39
N LEU A 32 15.73 -26.58 10.22
CA LEU A 32 16.39 -26.72 8.93
C LEU A 32 16.66 -28.20 8.62
N PRO A 33 16.62 -28.64 7.34
CA PRO A 33 16.39 -27.86 6.11
C PRO A 33 14.95 -27.35 5.99
N PHE A 34 14.74 -26.29 5.21
CA PHE A 34 13.41 -25.72 4.98
C PHE A 34 12.51 -26.75 4.28
N SER A 35 11.40 -27.15 4.91
CA SER A 35 10.29 -27.78 4.19
C SER A 35 9.40 -26.69 3.60
N LYS A 36 8.57 -27.04 2.60
CA LYS A 36 7.52 -26.12 2.11
C LYS A 36 6.66 -25.64 3.28
N GLN A 37 6.26 -26.56 4.14
CA GLN A 37 5.35 -26.31 5.26
C GLN A 37 5.95 -25.36 6.29
N ASN A 38 7.23 -25.54 6.66
CA ASN A 38 7.93 -24.65 7.60
C ASN A 38 8.14 -23.25 7.01
N LEU A 39 8.40 -23.16 5.70
CA LEU A 39 8.54 -21.86 5.03
C LEU A 39 7.18 -21.15 4.91
N GLU A 40 6.13 -21.91 4.57
CA GLU A 40 4.76 -21.42 4.48
C GLU A 40 4.27 -20.88 5.83
N GLU A 41 4.46 -21.62 6.93
CA GLU A 41 4.13 -21.15 8.29
C GLU A 41 4.80 -19.82 8.63
N TYR A 42 6.02 -19.58 8.16
CA TYR A 42 6.75 -18.35 8.46
C TYR A 42 6.35 -17.16 7.58
N ILE A 43 5.76 -17.43 6.41
CA ILE A 43 5.40 -16.37 5.46
C ILE A 43 3.90 -16.23 5.21
N ILE A 44 3.07 -17.05 5.87
CA ILE A 44 1.61 -17.11 5.68
C ILE A 44 0.96 -15.74 5.88
N ASP A 45 1.44 -14.98 6.86
CA ASP A 45 0.95 -13.63 7.17
C ASP A 45 1.25 -12.61 6.08
N TYR A 46 2.13 -12.92 5.14
CA TYR A 46 2.42 -12.08 3.98
C TYR A 46 1.68 -12.53 2.72
N LEU A 47 1.07 -13.72 2.70
CA LEU A 47 0.36 -14.21 1.51
C LEU A 47 -0.89 -13.38 1.22
N ILE A 48 -1.14 -13.14 -0.07
CA ILE A 48 -2.28 -12.35 -0.52
C ILE A 48 -3.51 -13.24 -0.60
N SER A 49 -4.57 -12.87 0.12
CA SER A 49 -5.85 -13.56 0.04
C SER A 49 -6.71 -13.03 -1.12
N LYS A 50 -7.56 -13.89 -1.68
CA LYS A 50 -8.51 -13.47 -2.72
C LYS A 50 -9.50 -12.40 -2.21
N SER A 51 -9.91 -12.51 -0.96
CA SER A 51 -10.82 -11.55 -0.31
C SER A 51 -10.24 -10.14 -0.27
N GLU A 52 -8.93 -10.00 -0.03
CA GLU A 52 -8.28 -8.67 -0.04
C GLU A 52 -8.34 -8.02 -1.41
N ILE A 53 -8.14 -8.80 -2.48
CA ILE A 53 -8.24 -8.33 -3.86
C ILE A 53 -9.67 -7.89 -4.15
N GLU A 54 -10.65 -8.74 -3.85
CA GLU A 54 -12.07 -8.47 -4.10
C GLU A 54 -12.56 -7.20 -3.38
N ILE A 55 -12.10 -6.93 -2.15
CA ILE A 55 -12.44 -5.69 -1.42
C ILE A 55 -11.99 -4.45 -2.18
N ILE A 56 -10.76 -4.44 -2.68
CA ILE A 56 -10.19 -3.30 -3.40
C ILE A 56 -10.90 -3.13 -4.75
N GLU A 57 -11.11 -4.21 -5.49
CA GLU A 57 -11.79 -4.20 -6.79
C GLU A 57 -13.22 -3.69 -6.71
N ASN A 58 -13.97 -4.10 -5.69
CA ASN A 58 -15.37 -3.71 -5.54
C ASN A 58 -15.55 -2.22 -5.21
N LYS A 59 -14.53 -1.58 -4.64
CA LYS A 59 -14.59 -0.18 -4.20
C LYS A 59 -13.86 0.79 -5.13
N LEU A 60 -12.94 0.33 -5.99
CA LEU A 60 -12.32 1.17 -7.03
C LEU A 60 -13.35 1.94 -7.88
N PRO A 61 -14.49 1.35 -8.30
CA PRO A 61 -15.52 2.07 -9.07
C PRO A 61 -16.13 3.28 -8.35
N LEU A 62 -15.89 3.47 -7.05
CA LEU A 62 -16.38 4.61 -6.28
C LEU A 62 -15.62 5.92 -6.58
N VAL A 63 -14.37 5.83 -7.06
CA VAL A 63 -13.50 7.00 -7.23
C VAL A 63 -14.04 7.96 -8.30
N GLU A 64 -14.35 7.48 -9.50
CA GLU A 64 -14.80 8.34 -10.61
C GLU A 64 -16.18 8.98 -10.36
N PRO A 65 -17.20 8.27 -9.83
CA PRO A 65 -18.45 8.90 -9.40
C PRO A 65 -18.24 10.01 -8.38
N THR A 66 -17.35 9.81 -7.39
CA THR A 66 -17.04 10.82 -6.38
C THR A 66 -16.37 12.05 -7.00
N ILE A 67 -15.43 11.86 -7.93
CA ILE A 67 -14.84 12.95 -8.70
C ILE A 67 -15.93 13.73 -9.45
N ASN A 68 -16.91 13.04 -10.06
CA ASN A 68 -17.98 13.69 -10.81
C ASN A 68 -18.93 14.47 -9.90
N MET A 69 -19.28 13.96 -8.73
CA MET A 69 -20.04 14.71 -7.72
C MET A 69 -19.34 16.03 -7.35
N VAL A 70 -18.03 15.99 -7.10
CA VAL A 70 -17.26 17.21 -6.75
C VAL A 70 -17.17 18.17 -7.95
N LYS A 71 -17.03 17.65 -9.18
CA LYS A 71 -17.07 18.47 -10.41
C LYS A 71 -18.42 19.15 -10.59
N GLU A 72 -19.52 18.46 -10.30
CA GLU A 72 -20.87 19.02 -10.39
C GLU A 72 -21.03 20.20 -9.42
N LEU A 73 -20.61 20.05 -8.15
CA LEU A 73 -20.61 21.16 -7.19
C LEU A 73 -19.76 22.35 -7.68
N LEU A 74 -18.59 22.08 -8.26
CA LEU A 74 -17.73 23.13 -8.82
C LEU A 74 -18.38 23.85 -10.01
N ASN A 75 -19.08 23.11 -10.86
CA ASN A 75 -19.75 23.64 -12.06
C ASN A 75 -21.00 24.46 -11.74
N GLN A 76 -21.69 24.16 -10.63
CA GLN A 76 -22.83 24.94 -10.15
C GLN A 76 -22.43 26.39 -9.79
N LYS A 77 -21.15 26.63 -9.45
CA LYS A 77 -20.62 27.94 -9.02
C LYS A 77 -21.43 28.56 -7.87
N ASP A 78 -21.95 27.71 -6.99
CA ASP A 78 -22.66 28.15 -5.80
C ASP A 78 -21.68 28.78 -4.80
N SER A 79 -21.99 30.01 -4.36
CA SER A 79 -21.20 30.76 -3.37
C SER A 79 -21.10 30.08 -1.99
N ILE A 80 -21.95 29.08 -1.71
CA ILE A 80 -21.89 28.29 -0.49
C ILE A 80 -20.62 27.44 -0.43
N HIS A 81 -20.08 27.03 -1.58
CA HIS A 81 -18.89 26.18 -1.66
C HIS A 81 -17.62 26.98 -1.92
N GLU A 82 -16.50 26.47 -1.44
CA GLU A 82 -15.18 27.05 -1.69
C GLU A 82 -14.55 26.42 -2.96
N PRO A 83 -14.46 27.15 -4.09
CA PRO A 83 -14.04 26.57 -5.37
C PRO A 83 -12.62 25.98 -5.32
N ILE A 84 -11.72 26.59 -4.57
CA ILE A 84 -10.33 26.11 -4.42
C ILE A 84 -10.31 24.74 -3.73
N ASN A 85 -11.16 24.55 -2.72
CA ASN A 85 -11.21 23.30 -1.96
C ASN A 85 -11.86 22.18 -2.77
N LEU A 86 -12.87 22.49 -3.59
CA LEU A 86 -13.42 21.56 -4.59
C LEU A 86 -12.36 21.14 -5.62
N GLN A 87 -11.58 22.09 -6.15
CA GLN A 87 -10.48 21.78 -7.08
C GLN A 87 -9.40 20.89 -6.45
N ARG A 88 -8.99 21.18 -5.21
CA ARG A 88 -8.03 20.36 -4.46
C ARG A 88 -8.56 18.94 -4.24
N THR A 89 -9.82 18.81 -3.88
CA THR A 89 -10.49 17.50 -3.70
C THR A 89 -10.41 16.69 -5.00
N ILE A 90 -10.73 17.30 -6.15
CA ILE A 90 -10.62 16.65 -7.47
C ILE A 90 -9.18 16.23 -7.77
N GLN A 91 -8.20 17.12 -7.51
CA GLN A 91 -6.79 16.83 -7.77
C GLN A 91 -6.28 15.64 -6.97
N ILE A 92 -6.62 15.57 -5.68
CA ILE A 92 -6.24 14.44 -4.81
C ILE A 92 -6.90 13.15 -5.30
N LEU A 93 -8.21 13.17 -5.58
CA LEU A 93 -8.91 11.96 -6.01
C LEU A 93 -8.42 11.43 -7.36
N LYS A 94 -7.98 12.31 -8.26
CA LYS A 94 -7.44 11.93 -9.58
C LYS A 94 -6.12 11.16 -9.52
N THR A 95 -5.37 11.23 -8.42
CA THR A 95 -4.09 10.50 -8.31
C THR A 95 -4.28 9.02 -7.96
N ILE A 96 -5.48 8.61 -7.55
CA ILE A 96 -5.75 7.28 -7.00
C ILE A 96 -6.00 6.17 -8.04
N PRO A 97 -6.78 6.38 -9.13
CA PRO A 97 -7.25 5.27 -9.96
C PRO A 97 -6.15 4.43 -10.59
N VAL A 98 -5.13 5.08 -11.16
CA VAL A 98 -4.07 4.38 -11.91
C VAL A 98 -3.19 3.53 -10.98
N PRO A 99 -2.61 4.07 -9.89
CA PRO A 99 -1.83 3.25 -8.96
C PRO A 99 -2.66 2.11 -8.34
N LEU A 100 -3.93 2.35 -8.04
CA LEU A 100 -4.81 1.34 -7.45
C LEU A 100 -5.10 0.19 -8.43
N LEU A 101 -5.34 0.50 -9.72
CA LEU A 101 -5.51 -0.50 -10.77
C LEU A 101 -4.24 -1.32 -11.02
N ASN A 102 -3.09 -0.65 -11.06
CA ASN A 102 -1.80 -1.32 -11.19
C ASN A 102 -1.54 -2.25 -10.01
N ASN A 103 -1.93 -1.82 -8.80
CA ASN A 103 -1.85 -2.65 -7.61
C ASN A 103 -2.76 -3.89 -7.70
N ILE A 104 -4.04 -3.74 -8.07
CA ILE A 104 -4.97 -4.87 -8.25
C ILE A 104 -4.39 -5.91 -9.21
N THR A 105 -3.88 -5.46 -10.36
CA THR A 105 -3.29 -6.33 -11.37
C THR A 105 -2.13 -7.15 -10.78
N TYR A 106 -1.26 -6.50 -10.03
CA TYR A 106 -0.17 -7.17 -9.34
C TYR A 106 -0.61 -8.14 -8.25
N LEU A 107 -1.62 -7.78 -7.45
CA LEU A 107 -2.09 -8.66 -6.39
C LEU A 107 -2.68 -9.95 -6.96
N LYS A 108 -3.39 -9.87 -8.09
CA LYS A 108 -3.87 -11.05 -8.82
C LYS A 108 -2.71 -11.92 -9.30
N ASP A 109 -1.69 -11.30 -9.89
CA ASP A 109 -0.50 -12.03 -10.35
C ASP A 109 0.23 -12.72 -9.21
N ILE A 110 0.41 -12.06 -8.06
CA ILE A 110 1.05 -12.65 -6.87
C ILE A 110 0.20 -13.75 -6.28
N HIS A 111 -1.11 -13.55 -6.16
CA HIS A 111 -2.01 -14.56 -5.60
C HIS A 111 -1.98 -15.88 -6.39
N LEU A 112 -1.91 -15.81 -7.72
CA LEU A 112 -1.76 -16.99 -8.57
C LEU A 112 -0.37 -17.63 -8.40
N TRP A 113 0.67 -16.81 -8.32
CA TRP A 113 2.07 -17.26 -8.27
C TRP A 113 2.51 -17.83 -6.91
N GLN A 114 1.98 -17.33 -5.79
CA GLN A 114 2.50 -17.60 -4.44
C GLN A 114 2.48 -19.08 -4.03
N ASN A 115 1.53 -19.87 -4.55
CA ASN A 115 1.40 -21.30 -4.23
C ASN A 115 2.49 -22.16 -4.87
N GLU A 116 2.84 -21.88 -6.12
CA GLU A 116 3.90 -22.58 -6.85
C GLU A 116 5.28 -22.16 -6.32
N TYR A 117 5.40 -20.87 -6.00
CA TYR A 117 6.61 -20.26 -5.49
C TYR A 117 7.13 -20.89 -4.21
N LEU A 118 6.26 -21.13 -3.22
CA LEU A 118 6.65 -21.63 -1.89
C LEU A 118 7.56 -22.87 -1.96
N LYS A 119 7.25 -23.78 -2.89
CA LYS A 119 8.04 -24.99 -3.11
C LYS A 119 9.40 -24.65 -3.73
N GLN A 120 9.41 -23.84 -4.78
CA GLN A 120 10.63 -23.41 -5.46
C GLN A 120 11.58 -22.66 -4.52
N ALA A 121 11.04 -21.80 -3.66
CA ALA A 121 11.78 -21.03 -2.69
C ALA A 121 12.50 -21.93 -1.67
N ALA A 122 11.79 -22.89 -1.09
CA ALA A 122 12.35 -23.84 -0.13
C ALA A 122 13.49 -24.68 -0.77
N GLU A 123 13.29 -25.13 -2.02
CA GLU A 123 14.32 -25.86 -2.78
C GLU A 123 15.58 -25.01 -2.99
N LEU A 124 15.43 -23.79 -3.50
CA LEU A 124 16.54 -22.87 -3.73
C LEU A 124 17.30 -22.54 -2.43
N LEU A 125 16.59 -22.23 -1.34
CA LEU A 125 17.19 -21.93 -0.05
C LEU A 125 18.04 -23.09 0.48
N ASN A 126 17.57 -24.32 0.32
CA ASN A 126 18.28 -25.52 0.75
C ASN A 126 19.47 -25.90 -0.15
N MET A 127 19.51 -25.40 -1.39
CA MET A 127 20.65 -25.55 -2.28
C MET A 127 21.83 -24.66 -1.87
N ILE A 128 21.56 -23.47 -1.33
CA ILE A 128 22.58 -22.45 -1.01
C ILE A 128 23.81 -23.02 -0.26
N PRO A 129 23.68 -23.80 0.83
CA PRO A 129 24.85 -24.28 1.57
C PRO A 129 25.72 -25.28 0.80
N LYS A 130 25.21 -25.83 -0.31
CA LYS A 130 25.86 -26.90 -1.10
C LYS A 130 26.56 -26.38 -2.36
N LEU A 131 26.50 -25.06 -2.62
CA LEU A 131 27.02 -24.45 -3.85
C LEU A 131 28.55 -24.26 -3.78
N ASN A 132 29.27 -25.06 -4.55
CA ASN A 132 30.73 -25.10 -4.53
C ASN A 132 31.35 -24.35 -5.70
N THR A 133 30.65 -24.26 -6.83
CA THR A 133 31.18 -23.60 -8.03
C THR A 133 30.60 -22.19 -8.22
N LYS A 134 31.33 -21.35 -8.97
CA LYS A 134 30.87 -20.01 -9.35
C LYS A 134 29.64 -20.08 -10.26
N GLU A 135 29.57 -21.08 -11.14
CA GLU A 135 28.46 -21.27 -12.08
C GLU A 135 27.16 -21.64 -11.33
N GLU A 136 27.23 -22.58 -10.38
CA GLU A 136 26.10 -22.94 -9.52
C GLU A 136 25.57 -21.74 -8.73
N ARG A 137 26.47 -20.92 -8.17
CA ARG A 137 26.10 -19.70 -7.43
C ARG A 137 25.41 -18.69 -8.33
N ASN A 138 25.89 -18.52 -9.56
CA ASN A 138 25.28 -17.59 -10.51
C ASN A 138 23.87 -18.04 -10.92
N ASP A 139 23.67 -19.33 -11.21
CA ASP A 139 22.35 -19.88 -11.58
C ASP A 139 21.32 -19.75 -10.43
N VAL A 140 21.72 -20.09 -9.20
CA VAL A 140 20.84 -19.94 -8.03
C VAL A 140 20.53 -18.47 -7.76
N ASN A 141 21.52 -17.57 -7.87
CA ASN A 141 21.30 -16.14 -7.71
C ASN A 141 20.33 -15.58 -8.75
N GLU A 142 20.42 -16.01 -10.02
CA GLU A 142 19.48 -15.57 -11.05
C GLU A 142 18.05 -16.01 -10.73
N LYS A 143 17.86 -17.26 -10.29
CA LYS A 143 16.55 -17.79 -9.89
C LYS A 143 15.98 -17.07 -8.68
N ILE A 144 16.80 -16.77 -7.68
CA ILE A 144 16.43 -15.98 -6.51
C ILE A 144 16.09 -14.53 -6.89
N ASN A 145 16.86 -13.90 -7.76
CA ASN A 145 16.57 -12.52 -8.18
C ASN A 145 15.22 -12.40 -8.90
N LYS A 146 14.85 -13.38 -9.74
CA LYS A 146 13.52 -13.42 -10.37
C LYS A 146 12.38 -13.44 -9.37
N ILE A 147 12.61 -14.03 -8.20
CA ILE A 147 11.63 -14.04 -7.10
C ILE A 147 11.48 -12.65 -6.50
N PHE A 148 12.59 -11.98 -6.18
CA PHE A 148 12.56 -10.60 -5.69
C PHE A 148 11.94 -9.66 -6.71
N GLU A 149 12.27 -9.82 -7.99
CA GLU A 149 11.69 -9.07 -9.09
C GLU A 149 10.16 -9.23 -9.16
N LYS A 150 9.66 -10.45 -8.92
CA LYS A 150 8.22 -10.71 -8.89
C LYS A 150 7.55 -10.08 -7.66
N ILE A 151 8.11 -10.28 -6.47
CA ILE A 151 7.56 -9.75 -5.21
C ILE A 151 7.58 -8.21 -5.20
N LEU A 152 8.66 -7.59 -5.65
CA LEU A 152 8.87 -6.14 -5.58
C LEU A 152 8.53 -5.40 -6.88
N ARG A 153 8.12 -6.13 -7.93
CA ARG A 153 7.77 -5.60 -9.27
C ARG A 153 8.91 -4.83 -9.94
N ASN A 154 10.15 -5.08 -9.54
CA ASN A 154 11.31 -4.32 -9.99
C ASN A 154 12.61 -5.10 -9.83
N LYS A 155 13.61 -4.75 -10.65
CA LYS A 155 14.96 -5.29 -10.63
C LYS A 155 15.88 -4.68 -9.56
N GLU A 156 15.49 -3.56 -8.97
CA GLU A 156 16.34 -2.79 -8.06
C GLU A 156 16.06 -3.02 -6.56
N MET A 157 15.33 -4.09 -6.22
CA MET A 157 14.97 -4.42 -4.83
C MET A 157 14.17 -3.31 -4.12
N CYS A 158 13.32 -2.60 -4.86
CA CYS A 158 12.41 -1.56 -4.37
C CYS A 158 11.16 -1.51 -5.26
N PHE A 159 10.04 -0.98 -4.76
CA PHE A 159 8.89 -0.71 -5.62
C PHE A 159 9.07 0.63 -6.37
N ASN A 160 8.54 0.72 -7.59
CA ASN A 160 8.38 2.02 -8.25
C ASN A 160 7.22 2.79 -7.60
N GLY A 161 7.53 3.87 -6.88
CA GLY A 161 6.54 4.66 -6.14
C GLY A 161 5.41 5.22 -7.00
N GLU A 162 5.64 5.53 -8.28
CA GLU A 162 4.60 6.05 -9.18
C GLU A 162 3.61 4.97 -9.64
N ASP A 163 4.01 3.69 -9.56
CA ASP A 163 3.22 2.55 -10.04
C ASP A 163 2.33 1.93 -8.96
N ILE A 164 2.46 2.37 -7.70
CA ILE A 164 1.78 1.76 -6.56
C ILE A 164 1.15 2.79 -5.62
N ILE A 165 0.22 2.32 -4.82
CA ILE A 165 -0.23 3.05 -3.65
C ILE A 165 0.93 3.14 -2.63
N HIS A 166 1.24 4.37 -2.23
CA HIS A 166 2.33 4.72 -1.33
C HIS A 166 1.88 5.71 -0.26
N GLU A 167 2.76 6.02 0.68
CA GLU A 167 2.47 6.86 1.86
C GLU A 167 1.92 8.26 1.51
N GLY A 168 2.29 8.81 0.35
CA GLY A 168 1.75 10.09 -0.11
C GLY A 168 0.25 10.00 -0.41
N HIS A 169 -0.20 8.89 -0.99
CA HIS A 169 -1.62 8.63 -1.23
C HIS A 169 -2.41 8.48 0.07
N THR A 170 -1.88 7.71 1.03
CA THR A 170 -2.52 7.53 2.34
C THR A 170 -2.58 8.84 3.13
N SER A 171 -1.48 9.60 3.16
CA SER A 171 -1.42 10.90 3.85
C SER A 171 -2.38 11.91 3.23
N ASN A 172 -2.42 12.03 1.89
CA ASN A 172 -3.28 13.00 1.22
C ASN A 172 -4.77 12.67 1.40
N LEU A 173 -5.17 11.39 1.32
CA LEU A 173 -6.55 10.99 1.58
C LEU A 173 -6.94 11.05 3.04
N GLY A 174 -6.01 10.75 3.96
CA GLY A 174 -6.22 10.95 5.40
C GLY A 174 -6.54 12.41 5.70
N ALA A 175 -5.67 13.33 5.25
CA ALA A 175 -5.88 14.76 5.42
C ALA A 175 -7.16 15.27 4.75
N LEU A 176 -7.49 14.78 3.54
CA LEU A 176 -8.72 15.14 2.86
C LEU A 176 -9.96 14.66 3.64
N SER A 177 -9.98 13.40 4.08
CA SER A 177 -11.08 12.82 4.85
C SER A 177 -11.33 13.60 6.14
N GLU A 178 -10.27 13.94 6.88
CA GLU A 178 -10.36 14.77 8.09
C GLU A 178 -10.86 16.18 7.79
N SER A 179 -10.40 16.79 6.69
CA SER A 179 -10.82 18.13 6.29
C SER A 179 -12.31 18.16 5.91
N LEU A 180 -12.78 17.15 5.16
CA LEU A 180 -14.19 17.04 4.75
C LEU A 180 -15.13 16.96 5.95
N ALA A 181 -14.78 16.17 6.97
CA ALA A 181 -15.53 16.09 8.22
C ALA A 181 -15.64 17.44 8.97
N ASN A 182 -14.70 18.35 8.70
CA ASN A 182 -14.67 19.71 9.24
C ASN A 182 -15.25 20.76 8.29
N GLY A 183 -16.00 20.35 7.27
CA GLY A 183 -16.71 21.27 6.38
C GLY A 183 -15.84 21.93 5.31
N PHE A 184 -14.71 21.33 4.96
CA PHE A 184 -13.73 21.88 4.01
C PHE A 184 -14.31 22.30 2.64
N LEU A 185 -15.40 21.69 2.19
CA LEU A 185 -16.03 22.05 0.91
C LEU A 185 -16.79 23.38 0.96
N PHE A 186 -17.10 23.88 2.15
CA PHE A 186 -17.92 25.07 2.33
C PHE A 186 -17.07 26.33 2.47
N HIS A 187 -17.56 27.41 1.86
CA HIS A 187 -16.96 28.72 2.02
C HIS A 187 -17.19 29.22 3.45
N THR A 188 -16.11 29.63 4.12
CA THR A 188 -16.15 30.27 5.43
C THR A 188 -16.03 31.77 5.25
N THR A 189 -16.97 32.53 5.79
CA THR A 189 -16.95 33.99 5.69
C THR A 189 -15.88 34.58 6.63
N LEU A 190 -15.41 35.79 6.30
CA LEU A 190 -14.44 36.51 7.14
C LEU A 190 -14.94 36.69 8.59
N GLU A 191 -16.24 36.94 8.78
CA GLU A 191 -16.82 37.09 10.11
C GLU A 191 -16.74 35.79 10.92
N GLU A 192 -17.04 34.65 10.29
CA GLU A 192 -16.96 33.33 10.91
C GLU A 192 -15.51 32.97 11.28
N GLU A 193 -14.56 33.31 10.39
CA GLU A 193 -13.13 33.11 10.61
C GLU A 193 -12.61 33.99 11.77
N LEU A 194 -12.98 35.27 11.80
CA LEU A 194 -12.61 36.20 12.88
C LEU A 194 -13.17 35.76 14.24
N LYS A 195 -14.39 35.21 14.24
CA LYS A 195 -15.05 34.66 15.45
C LYS A 195 -14.56 33.25 15.81
N LYS A 196 -13.73 32.62 14.96
CA LYS A 196 -13.25 31.24 15.12
C LYS A 196 -14.39 30.25 15.34
N LEU A 197 -15.48 30.41 14.59
CA LEU A 197 -16.63 29.51 14.69
C LEU A 197 -16.24 28.12 14.19
N ASP A 198 -16.71 27.09 14.91
CA ASP A 198 -16.54 25.71 14.47
C ASP A 198 -17.53 25.37 13.33
N PHE A 199 -17.26 24.27 12.63
CA PHE A 199 -18.14 23.86 11.54
C PHE A 199 -19.56 23.53 12.01
N ASN A 200 -19.74 23.11 13.28
CA ASN A 200 -21.08 22.87 13.83
C ASN A 200 -21.93 24.14 13.94
N SER A 201 -21.29 25.29 14.11
CA SER A 201 -21.95 26.60 14.08
C SER A 201 -22.20 27.05 12.64
N ILE A 202 -21.21 26.91 11.77
CA ILE A 202 -21.29 27.31 10.35
C ILE A 202 -22.38 26.52 9.62
N LYS A 203 -22.51 25.21 9.87
CA LYS A 203 -23.51 24.36 9.19
C LYS A 203 -24.96 24.82 9.38
N LEU A 204 -25.27 25.58 10.43
CA LEU A 204 -26.64 26.07 10.69
C LEU A 204 -27.17 27.01 9.61
N ARG A 205 -26.29 27.71 8.88
CA ARG A 205 -26.70 28.57 7.75
C ARG A 205 -26.71 27.86 6.40
N ILE A 206 -26.22 26.63 6.32
CA ILE A 206 -26.07 25.91 5.06
C ILE A 206 -27.38 25.16 4.76
N PRO A 207 -27.94 25.27 3.54
CA PRO A 207 -29.11 24.48 3.15
C PRO A 207 -28.88 22.97 3.33
N LEU A 208 -29.90 22.28 3.83
CA LEU A 208 -29.82 20.83 4.13
C LEU A 208 -29.41 19.99 2.91
N GLU A 209 -29.89 20.37 1.72
CA GLU A 209 -29.54 19.68 0.46
C GLU A 209 -28.03 19.75 0.18
N LYS A 210 -27.39 20.90 0.43
CA LYS A 210 -25.94 21.08 0.26
C LYS A 210 -25.12 20.33 1.30
N LEU A 211 -25.61 20.30 2.54
CA LEU A 211 -25.01 19.46 3.59
C LEU A 211 -25.07 17.98 3.22
N LYS A 212 -26.18 17.53 2.61
CA LYS A 212 -26.33 16.15 2.16
C LYS A 212 -25.38 15.80 1.00
N GLU A 213 -25.30 16.66 -0.03
CA GLU A 213 -24.38 16.49 -1.15
C GLU A 213 -22.91 16.35 -0.67
N ALA A 214 -22.49 17.22 0.24
CA ALA A 214 -21.15 17.16 0.83
C ALA A 214 -20.95 15.91 1.71
N GLY A 215 -21.96 15.50 2.48
CA GLY A 215 -21.91 14.29 3.30
C GLY A 215 -21.79 13.01 2.48
N ASP A 216 -22.44 12.93 1.32
CA ASP A 216 -22.30 11.80 0.41
C ASP A 216 -20.87 11.73 -0.17
N ILE A 217 -20.27 12.89 -0.50
CA ILE A 217 -18.86 12.98 -0.91
C ILE A 217 -17.93 12.52 0.22
N GLU A 218 -18.12 13.03 1.44
CA GLU A 218 -17.32 12.66 2.62
C GLU A 218 -17.34 11.15 2.85
N LYS A 219 -18.52 10.54 2.83
CA LYS A 219 -18.69 9.09 2.99
C LYS A 219 -17.92 8.32 1.91
N ASN A 220 -18.02 8.75 0.66
CA ASN A 220 -17.30 8.08 -0.43
C ASN A 220 -15.78 8.23 -0.29
N VAL A 221 -15.30 9.42 0.07
CA VAL A 221 -13.87 9.66 0.29
C VAL A 221 -13.34 8.81 1.44
N LEU A 222 -14.11 8.60 2.51
CA LEU A 222 -13.75 7.70 3.60
C LEU A 222 -13.58 6.25 3.11
N GLU A 223 -14.50 5.76 2.27
CA GLU A 223 -14.39 4.42 1.69
C GLU A 223 -13.18 4.28 0.74
N ILE A 224 -12.90 5.32 -0.07
CA ILE A 224 -11.72 5.38 -0.94
C ILE A 224 -10.45 5.40 -0.10
N ARG A 225 -10.42 6.15 0.99
CA ARG A 225 -9.30 6.18 1.94
C ARG A 225 -9.04 4.78 2.51
N ASN A 226 -10.07 4.08 2.97
CA ASN A 226 -9.94 2.75 3.56
C ASN A 226 -9.29 1.75 2.59
N ILE A 227 -9.64 1.77 1.30
CA ILE A 227 -9.01 0.86 0.32
C ILE A 227 -7.58 1.27 -0.05
N VAL A 228 -7.27 2.57 -0.02
CA VAL A 228 -5.91 3.07 -0.23
C VAL A 228 -5.02 2.65 0.93
N GLU A 229 -5.47 2.78 2.17
CA GLU A 229 -4.76 2.29 3.36
C GLU A 229 -4.57 0.77 3.34
N GLN A 230 -5.61 0.01 2.97
CA GLN A 230 -5.50 -1.44 2.84
C GLN A 230 -4.48 -1.84 1.76
N THR A 231 -4.51 -1.19 0.60
CA THR A 231 -3.56 -1.45 -0.49
C THR A 231 -2.14 -1.10 -0.08
N TYR A 232 -1.94 0.02 0.62
CA TYR A 232 -0.65 0.40 1.18
C TYR A 232 -0.12 -0.67 2.16
N ASN A 233 -0.97 -1.15 3.07
CA ASN A 233 -0.60 -2.19 4.03
C ASN A 233 -0.19 -3.50 3.34
N ILE A 234 -0.89 -3.87 2.26
CA ILE A 234 -0.51 -5.03 1.44
C ILE A 234 0.87 -4.82 0.79
N ASN A 235 1.12 -3.65 0.20
CA ASN A 235 2.41 -3.33 -0.39
C ASN A 235 3.54 -3.40 0.66
N MET A 236 3.28 -2.93 1.88
CA MET A 236 4.21 -3.04 3.00
C MET A 236 4.45 -4.49 3.44
N ARG A 237 3.41 -5.34 3.41
CA ARG A 237 3.55 -6.80 3.65
C ARG A 237 4.47 -7.44 2.61
N MET A 238 4.40 -7.02 1.35
CA MET A 238 5.28 -7.51 0.28
C MET A 238 6.74 -7.08 0.46
N ILE A 239 6.99 -5.87 0.97
CA ILE A 239 8.34 -5.45 1.39
C ILE A 239 8.85 -6.38 2.49
N ASN A 240 8.06 -6.57 3.54
CA ASN A 240 8.47 -7.38 4.69
C ASN A 240 8.75 -8.83 4.27
N TYR A 241 7.96 -9.33 3.33
CA TYR A 241 8.18 -10.64 2.74
C TYR A 241 9.54 -10.72 2.02
N ALA A 242 9.89 -9.74 1.20
CA ALA A 242 11.21 -9.68 0.56
C ALA A 242 12.34 -9.66 1.61
N VAL A 243 12.20 -8.86 2.68
CA VAL A 243 13.20 -8.80 3.76
C VAL A 243 13.35 -10.16 4.48
N ILE A 244 12.25 -10.88 4.71
CA ILE A 244 12.29 -12.22 5.29
C ILE A 244 12.99 -13.20 4.37
N LEU A 245 12.66 -13.20 3.09
CA LEU A 245 13.33 -14.05 2.10
C LEU A 245 14.84 -13.78 2.07
N TYR A 246 15.22 -12.51 2.08
CA TYR A 246 16.62 -12.08 2.15
C TYR A 246 17.31 -12.57 3.43
N SER A 247 16.61 -12.50 4.56
CA SER A 247 17.09 -13.02 5.85
C SER A 247 17.29 -14.54 5.83
N CYS A 248 16.40 -15.29 5.18
CA CYS A 248 16.58 -16.73 4.97
C CYS A 248 17.81 -17.03 4.12
N ILE A 249 18.05 -16.28 3.03
CA ILE A 249 19.24 -16.44 2.17
C ILE A 249 20.52 -16.22 2.98
N LYS A 250 20.59 -15.11 3.72
CA LYS A 250 21.68 -14.78 4.64
C LYS A 250 21.98 -15.90 5.63
N LEU A 251 20.93 -16.42 6.26
CA LEU A 251 21.06 -17.53 7.20
C LEU A 251 21.70 -18.75 6.53
N MET A 252 21.25 -19.10 5.32
CA MET A 252 21.78 -20.25 4.59
C MET A 252 23.22 -20.04 4.10
N LEU A 253 23.60 -18.81 3.74
CA LEU A 253 24.99 -18.44 3.43
C LEU A 253 25.91 -18.57 4.65
N SER A 254 25.43 -18.26 5.85
CA SER A 254 26.22 -18.40 7.09
C SER A 254 26.51 -19.85 7.51
N LYS A 255 25.97 -20.84 6.78
CA LYS A 255 26.21 -22.27 6.98
C LYS A 255 27.24 -22.87 6.02
N GLN A 256 27.71 -22.11 5.02
CA GLN A 256 28.92 -22.46 4.25
C GLN A 256 30.16 -22.18 5.11
#